data_AF-A0A352VMK6-F1
#
_entry.id   AF-A0A352VMK6-F1
#
_cell.length_a   1.000
_cell.length_b   1.000
_cell.length_c   1.000
_cell.angle_alpha   90.00
_cell.angle_beta   90.00
_cell.angle_gamma   90.00
#
_symmetry.space_group_name_H-M   'P 1'
#
loop_
_entity.id
_entity.type
_entity.pdbx_description
1 polymer ?
#
loop_
_entity_poly.entity_id
_entity_poly.type
_entity_poly.pdbx_seq_one_letter_code
_entity_poly.pdbx_strand_id
1 'polypeptide(L)'
;MGTLRAHCTQPWGAMYREILVPVDNSELSNCAVARAIELCRRSEGRITGNHVYAARLHDVRFRQLETGLPAQFQSAKEIKRQR
;
A
#
# COMPACT_ATOMS: atom_id res chain seq x y z
N MET A 1 -38.26 -3.69 -30.58
CA MET A 1 -37.02 -2.96 -30.22
C MET A 1 -37.04 -2.74 -28.71
N GLY A 2 -36.76 -3.78 -27.94
CA GLY A 2 -36.86 -3.76 -26.47
C GLY A 2 -35.50 -3.54 -25.85
N THR A 3 -35.35 -2.46 -25.10
CA THR A 3 -34.14 -2.11 -24.35
C THR A 3 -33.94 -3.13 -23.24
N LEU A 4 -32.99 -4.06 -23.41
CA LEU A 4 -32.50 -4.91 -22.33
C LEU A 4 -31.72 -4.03 -21.34
N ARG A 5 -32.42 -3.50 -20.32
CA ARG A 5 -31.74 -3.07 -19.10
C ARG A 5 -31.17 -4.32 -18.45
N ALA A 6 -29.84 -4.39 -18.35
CA ALA A 6 -29.16 -5.40 -17.56
C ALA A 6 -29.54 -5.19 -16.08
N HIS A 7 -30.64 -5.82 -15.66
CA HIS A 7 -30.91 -6.07 -14.25
C HIS A 7 -29.93 -7.13 -13.80
N CYS A 8 -28.78 -6.70 -13.28
CA CYS A 8 -27.89 -7.57 -12.53
C CYS A 8 -28.57 -7.91 -11.20
N THR A 9 -29.37 -8.98 -11.20
CA THR A 9 -29.96 -9.58 -10.01
C THR A 9 -29.01 -10.64 -9.46
N GLN A 10 -28.14 -10.23 -8.53
CA GLN A 10 -27.44 -11.15 -7.63
C GLN A 10 -27.78 -10.72 -6.18
N PRO A 11 -28.22 -11.63 -5.29
CA PRO A 11 -28.66 -11.33 -3.91
C PRO A 11 -27.51 -11.12 -2.92
N TRP A 12 -26.26 -11.09 -3.40
CA TRP A 12 -25.10 -10.87 -2.56
C TRP A 12 -24.80 -9.38 -2.57
N GLY A 13 -25.39 -8.67 -1.61
CA GLY A 13 -25.03 -7.29 -1.30
C GLY A 13 -23.52 -7.17 -1.28
N ALA A 14 -23.02 -6.17 -1.99
CA ALA A 14 -21.60 -6.00 -2.31
C ALA A 14 -20.68 -6.36 -1.13
N MET A 15 -19.93 -7.44 -1.32
CA MET A 15 -19.58 -8.36 -0.23
C MET A 15 -18.48 -7.85 0.72
N TYR A 16 -17.65 -6.91 0.27
CA TYR A 16 -16.54 -6.38 1.08
C TYR A 16 -16.80 -4.93 1.47
N ARG A 17 -17.19 -4.71 2.74
CA ARG A 17 -17.32 -3.36 3.31
C ARG A 17 -16.02 -2.82 3.88
N GLU A 18 -15.08 -3.68 4.24
CA GLU A 18 -13.79 -3.33 4.81
C GLU A 18 -12.71 -4.11 4.06
N ILE A 19 -11.77 -3.40 3.43
CA ILE A 19 -10.69 -4.00 2.63
C ILE A 19 -9.36 -3.54 3.19
N LEU A 20 -8.54 -4.48 3.65
CA LEU A 20 -7.15 -4.23 4.06
C LEU A 20 -6.21 -4.43 2.86
N VAL A 21 -5.39 -3.43 2.55
CA VAL A 21 -4.41 -3.49 1.46
C VAL A 21 -3.01 -3.27 2.02
N PRO A 22 -2.19 -4.33 2.13
CA PRO A 22 -0.76 -4.18 2.37
C PRO A 22 -0.09 -3.45 1.21
N VAL A 23 0.74 -2.46 1.51
CA VAL A 23 1.50 -1.68 0.50
C VAL A 23 2.99 -1.71 0.82
N ASP A 24 3.83 -1.71 -0.21
CA ASP A 24 5.30 -1.77 -0.08
C ASP A 24 6.03 -0.92 -1.13
N ASN A 25 5.32 -0.04 -1.84
CA ASN A 25 5.81 0.81 -2.94
C ASN A 25 6.29 0.04 -4.19
N SER A 26 6.00 -1.26 -4.30
CA SER A 26 6.17 -1.99 -5.56
C SER A 26 5.01 -1.73 -6.52
N GLU A 27 5.26 -1.91 -7.82
CA GLU A 27 4.22 -1.87 -8.86
C GLU A 27 3.08 -2.86 -8.59
N LEU A 28 3.40 -4.03 -8.03
CA LEU A 28 2.40 -5.02 -7.67
C LEU A 28 1.49 -4.53 -6.53
N SER A 29 2.05 -3.83 -5.55
CA SER A 29 1.23 -3.19 -4.50
C SER A 29 0.35 -2.08 -5.05
N ASN A 30 0.84 -1.30 -6.03
CA ASN A 30 0.04 -0.27 -6.71
C ASN A 30 -1.13 -0.90 -7.47
N CYS A 31 -0.90 -2.01 -8.18
CA CYS A 31 -1.96 -2.79 -8.83
C CYS A 31 -3.00 -3.32 -7.82
N ALA A 32 -2.56 -3.77 -6.65
CA ALA A 32 -3.47 -4.23 -5.58
C ALA A 32 -4.36 -3.09 -5.06
N VAL A 33 -3.81 -1.88 -4.89
CA VAL A 33 -4.57 -0.68 -4.53
C VAL A 33 -5.63 -0.36 -5.59
N ALA A 34 -5.27 -0.38 -6.87
CA ALA A 34 -6.23 -0.14 -7.95
C ALA A 34 -7.39 -1.15 -7.92
N ARG A 35 -7.09 -2.43 -7.71
CA ARG A 35 -8.12 -3.48 -7.59
C ARG A 35 -8.99 -3.32 -6.35
N ALA A 36 -8.41 -2.92 -5.22
CA ALA A 36 -9.19 -2.66 -4.00
C ALA A 36 -10.20 -1.53 -4.21
N ILE A 37 -9.82 -0.46 -4.93
CA ILE A 37 -10.73 0.64 -5.29
C ILE A 37 -11.90 0.13 -6.15
N GLU A 38 -11.63 -0.70 -7.16
CA GLU A 38 -12.67 -1.30 -8.01
C GLU A 38 -13.67 -2.14 -7.22
N LEU A 39 -13.19 -2.91 -6.24
CA LEU A 39 -14.02 -3.73 -5.36
C LEU A 39 -14.84 -2.88 -4.39
N CYS A 40 -14.21 -1.89 -3.77
CA CYS A 40 -14.83 -1.02 -2.76
C CYS A 40 -15.93 -0.12 -3.34
N ARG A 41 -15.78 0.32 -4.60
CA ARG A 41 -16.80 1.11 -5.31
C ARG A 41 -18.14 0.39 -5.46
N ARG A 42 -18.13 -0.95 -5.46
CA ARG A 42 -19.37 -1.73 -5.59
C ARG A 42 -20.15 -1.79 -4.28
N SER A 43 -19.50 -1.53 -3.14
CA SER A 43 -20.04 -1.75 -1.79
C SER A 43 -20.17 -0.53 -0.90
N GLU A 44 -19.80 0.66 -1.40
CA GLU A 44 -19.65 1.86 -0.56
C GLU A 44 -18.80 1.58 0.71
N GLY A 45 -17.85 0.65 0.58
CA GLY A 45 -17.00 0.21 1.67
C GLY A 45 -15.88 1.19 2.01
N ARG A 46 -14.97 0.74 2.87
CA ARG A 46 -13.75 1.42 3.27
C ARG A 46 -12.53 0.58 2.94
N ILE A 47 -11.46 1.27 2.55
CA ILE A 47 -10.13 0.69 2.34
C ILE A 47 -9.21 1.19 3.45
N THR A 48 -8.49 0.26 4.07
CA THR A 48 -7.38 0.55 4.99
C THR A 48 -6.08 0.10 4.34
N GLY A 49 -5.16 1.04 4.11
CA GLY A 49 -3.80 0.72 3.68
C GLY A 49 -2.92 0.39 4.87
N ASN A 50 -2.05 -0.62 4.74
CA ASN A 50 -1.09 -1.00 5.77
C ASN A 50 0.32 -1.13 5.18
N HIS A 51 1.28 -0.37 5.72
CA HIS A 51 2.70 -0.54 5.41
C HIS A 51 3.41 -0.98 6.68
N VAL A 52 3.93 -2.21 6.68
CA VAL A 52 4.66 -2.74 7.83
C VAL A 52 6.15 -2.51 7.62
N TYR A 53 6.74 -1.80 8.57
CA TYR A 53 8.17 -1.49 8.57
C TYR A 53 8.90 -2.37 9.59
N ALA A 54 9.79 -3.24 9.12
CA ALA A 54 10.59 -4.11 10.00
C ALA A 54 11.84 -3.37 10.52
N ALA A 55 11.67 -2.55 11.56
CA ALA A 55 12.73 -1.68 12.10
C ALA A 55 14.07 -2.38 12.34
N ARG A 56 14.06 -3.62 12.86
CA ARG A 56 15.30 -4.39 13.13
C ARG A 56 16.07 -4.82 11.87
N LEU A 57 15.37 -5.12 10.78
CA LEU A 57 16.02 -5.47 9.50
C LEU A 57 16.58 -4.23 8.81
N HIS A 58 15.89 -3.11 8.96
CA HIS A 58 16.30 -1.86 8.36
C HIS A 58 17.48 -1.23 9.09
N ASP A 59 17.64 -1.42 10.40
CA ASP A 59 18.84 -1.01 11.15
C ASP A 59 20.14 -1.57 10.55
N VAL A 60 20.12 -2.87 10.20
CA VAL A 60 21.29 -3.53 9.59
C VAL A 60 21.54 -2.96 8.19
N ARG A 61 20.48 -2.79 7.40
CA ARG A 61 20.59 -2.25 6.05
C ARG A 61 21.03 -0.79 6.03
N PHE A 62 20.56 0.03 6.96
CA PHE A 62 20.97 1.42 7.12
C PHE A 62 22.45 1.53 7.45
N ARG A 63 22.94 0.77 8.44
CA ARG A 63 24.38 0.74 8.78
C ARG A 63 25.26 0.34 7.60
N GLN A 64 24.79 -0.60 6.77
CA GLN A 64 25.51 -0.99 5.54
C GLN A 64 25.53 0.10 4.47
N LEU A 65 24.53 1.00 4.45
CA LEU A 65 24.42 2.10 3.49
C LEU A 65 25.13 3.38 3.96
N GLU A 66 25.47 3.51 5.25
CA GLU A 66 26.14 4.69 5.83
C GLU A 66 27.43 5.07 5.08
N THR A 67 28.21 4.09 4.62
CA THR A 67 29.44 4.31 3.85
C THR A 67 29.19 4.75 2.40
N GLY A 68 28.00 4.49 1.87
CA GLY A 68 27.58 4.87 0.52
C GLY A 68 26.87 6.22 0.43
N LEU A 69 26.62 6.89 1.57
CA LEU A 69 25.98 8.20 1.60
C LEU A 69 26.90 9.28 1.03
N PRO A 70 26.35 10.35 0.41
CA PRO A 70 27.14 11.55 0.09
C PRO A 70 27.87 12.13 1.32
N ALA A 71 29.06 12.69 1.13
CA ALA A 71 29.95 13.14 2.23
C ALA A 71 29.24 14.06 3.25
N GLN A 72 28.34 14.94 2.80
CA GLN A 72 27.55 15.84 3.65
C GLN A 72 26.65 15.11 4.66
N PHE A 73 26.32 13.84 4.40
CA PHE A 73 25.43 13.01 5.24
C PHE A 73 26.17 11.94 6.04
N GLN A 74 27.50 11.80 5.89
CA GLN A 74 28.28 10.77 6.60
C GLN A 74 28.68 11.19 8.03
N SER A 75 28.44 12.44 8.43
CA SER A 75 28.78 12.88 9.79
C SER A 75 27.93 12.14 10.84
N ALA A 76 28.49 11.87 12.01
CA ALA A 76 27.76 11.19 13.09
C ALA A 76 26.48 11.94 13.50
N LYS A 77 26.47 13.27 13.38
CA LYS A 77 25.29 14.11 13.63
C LYS A 77 24.19 13.88 12.59
N GLU A 78 24.56 13.82 11.30
CA GLU A 78 23.60 13.59 10.21
C GLU A 78 23.09 12.15 10.19
N ILE A 79 23.95 11.16 10.46
CA ILE A 79 23.52 9.76 10.60
C ILE A 79 22.56 9.59 11.77
N LYS A 80 22.82 10.22 12.92
CA LYS A 80 21.90 10.18 14.08
C LYS A 80 20.55 10.86 13.81
N ARG A 81 20.50 11.84 12.90
CA ARG A 81 19.26 12.51 12.48
C ARG A 81 18.40 11.64 11.56
N GLN A 82 19.02 10.74 10.81
CA GLN A 82 18.37 9.87 9.82
C GLN A 82 17.97 8.50 10.37
N ARG A 83 18.42 8.17 11.59
CA ARG A 83 17.96 7.01 12.37
C ARG A 83 16.77 7.38 13.25
#